data_AF-A0A1M7Y0Y2-F1
#
_entry.id   AF-A0A1M7Y0Y2-F1
#
_cell.length_a   1.000
_cell.length_b   1.000
_cell.length_c   1.000
_cell.angle_alpha   90.00
_cell.angle_beta   90.00
_cell.angle_gamma   90.00
#
_symmetry.space_group_name_H-M   'P 1'
#
loop_
_entity.id
_entity.type
_entity.pdbx_description
1 polymer ?
#
loop_
_entity_poly.entity_id
_entity_poly.type
_entity_poly.pdbx_seq_one_letter_code
_entity_poly.pdbx_strand_id
1 'polypeptide(L)'
;MKKSNFSKTLCVVICILIALLQVTDIQAAPKEKLNKTTATLEVGKTVTLKVLNTKKSISWSSKNEKIATVSGKGKVKGIKAGTTTVSAKFGKKTLSCKITVKKSNEQSSNNTSSNSEQTEGVVKTTAGLVQGTDNDGIYTYLGVPYAEATERFVPAGKVKPWNGIRMANTYGPMSPQGAILGMPVNNDETGTDNNCQNLNIWTPGTGDGQKRPVMVWLHGGGFSTGTANNTMNDGKNLSQSGDVVVVSVNHRLNVFGHLDLSAYGEKYKYSGNVGLTDIVAALKWIQDNIEAFGGDPGNVTVFGQSGGGAKVLSLMTSPYAKGLFQKGIVESGATETMGVTFSTKEESKTLTGHILENLGITADNIEKLQKVSTSDLQAASTKALQDTANTYKIPAAFTDDYAMEWGPVIDGDYMPTNPVTKDGFADAGKDIPLLIGSNLNEWTTFVPTSAHTNMTEEERNAFAQAYPNEDASGAENVDTFIRLPMLKIMSHKTDQGGAPVYAYVFTWQGAMGGSSHGAEIPFVFDNVSGDADTLKLAKTVSQAWINFARNGIPGADGLPDWKPYTREQGATMLLDTQSELVYNHDAELMHLLEPDYIY
;
A
#
# COMPACT_ATOMS: atom_id res chain seq x y z
N MET A 1 39.51 5.74 32.03
CA MET A 1 38.75 4.59 32.61
C MET A 1 37.37 4.57 31.96
N LYS A 2 37.18 3.94 30.79
CA LYS A 2 36.57 2.60 30.63
C LYS A 2 35.49 2.26 31.68
N LYS A 3 34.21 2.49 31.35
CA LYS A 3 33.14 1.47 31.20
C LYS A 3 31.76 2.12 31.05
N SER A 4 30.90 1.45 30.28
CA SER A 4 29.43 1.62 30.20
C SER A 4 28.82 2.36 28.99
N ASN A 5 29.22 2.01 27.76
CA ASN A 5 28.42 2.29 26.55
C ASN A 5 27.94 1.02 25.82
N PHE A 6 27.91 -0.13 26.51
CA PHE A 6 27.55 -1.42 25.88
C PHE A 6 26.15 -1.94 26.24
N SER A 7 25.33 -1.16 26.97
CA SER A 7 24.01 -1.60 27.45
C SER A 7 22.83 -1.02 26.64
N LYS A 8 22.97 0.17 26.05
CA LYS A 8 21.86 0.82 25.31
C LYS A 8 21.62 0.21 23.93
N THR A 9 22.66 -0.22 23.23
CA THR A 9 22.55 -0.86 21.91
C THR A 9 21.96 -2.28 21.98
N LEU A 10 22.16 -3.00 23.09
CA LEU A 10 21.69 -4.38 23.24
C LEU A 10 20.22 -4.46 23.69
N CYS A 11 19.73 -3.51 24.49
CA CYS A 11 18.31 -3.43 24.83
C CYS A 11 17.43 -3.02 23.63
N VAL A 12 17.92 -2.13 22.75
CA VAL A 12 17.21 -1.74 21.52
C VAL A 12 17.10 -2.92 20.54
N VAL A 13 18.13 -3.75 20.42
CA VAL A 13 18.11 -4.96 19.58
C VAL A 13 17.21 -6.06 20.15
N ILE A 14 17.12 -6.21 21.48
CA ILE A 14 16.30 -7.24 22.14
C ILE A 14 14.80 -6.86 22.17
N CYS A 15 14.46 -5.56 22.30
CA CYS A 15 13.07 -5.11 22.25
C CYS A 15 12.50 -5.09 20.82
N ILE A 16 13.33 -4.88 19.78
CA ILE A 16 12.89 -4.97 18.38
C ILE A 16 12.60 -6.42 17.96
N LEU A 17 13.32 -7.40 18.53
CA LEU A 17 12.87 -8.79 18.41
C LEU A 17 11.47 -8.95 19.01
N ILE A 18 11.09 -8.23 20.07
CA ILE A 18 9.76 -8.34 20.69
C ILE A 18 8.68 -7.56 19.91
N ALA A 19 8.98 -6.42 19.26
CA ALA A 19 8.03 -5.75 18.37
C ALA A 19 7.84 -6.49 17.01
N LEU A 20 8.85 -7.28 16.58
CA LEU A 20 8.72 -8.26 15.49
C LEU A 20 8.28 -9.66 15.98
N LEU A 21 8.19 -9.92 17.29
CA LEU A 21 7.75 -11.20 17.91
C LEU A 21 6.44 -11.08 18.72
N GLN A 22 5.81 -9.91 18.79
CA GLN A 22 4.46 -9.72 19.35
C GLN A 22 3.38 -9.62 18.28
N VAL A 23 3.53 -10.43 17.23
CA VAL A 23 2.52 -11.44 16.92
C VAL A 23 3.26 -12.75 16.62
N THR A 24 3.96 -13.30 17.62
CA THR A 24 3.83 -14.74 17.78
C THR A 24 2.41 -14.98 18.27
N ASP A 25 1.50 -15.00 17.29
CA ASP A 25 0.45 -15.98 17.35
C ASP A 25 1.15 -17.24 17.89
N ILE A 26 0.68 -17.80 19.00
CA ILE A 26 0.85 -19.24 19.15
C ILE A 26 0.00 -19.78 18.00
N GLN A 27 0.53 -19.69 16.78
CA GLN A 27 0.05 -20.37 15.61
C GLN A 27 0.24 -21.81 16.03
N ALA A 28 -0.84 -22.37 16.56
CA ALA A 28 -0.95 -23.78 16.80
C ALA A 28 -0.39 -24.43 15.54
N ALA A 29 0.68 -25.21 15.69
CA ALA A 29 1.47 -25.75 14.59
C ALA A 29 0.54 -26.07 13.41
N PRO A 30 0.80 -25.54 12.21
CA PRO A 30 -0.21 -25.35 11.18
C PRO A 30 -0.97 -26.67 10.97
N LYS A 31 -2.26 -26.66 11.32
CA LYS A 31 -3.05 -27.90 11.41
C LYS A 31 -2.94 -28.68 10.10
N GLU A 32 -2.74 -29.99 10.21
CA GLU A 32 -2.65 -30.85 9.03
C GLU A 32 -3.93 -30.70 8.20
N LYS A 33 -3.80 -30.29 6.93
CA LYS A 33 -4.92 -30.07 6.02
C LYS A 33 -4.65 -30.69 4.66
N LEU A 34 -5.71 -31.03 3.92
CA LEU A 34 -5.57 -31.42 2.52
C LEU A 34 -5.35 -30.16 1.68
N ASN A 35 -4.55 -30.28 0.61
CA ASN A 35 -4.44 -29.23 -0.41
C ASN A 35 -5.77 -28.93 -1.12
N LYS A 36 -6.76 -29.84 -1.05
CA LYS A 36 -8.12 -29.69 -1.58
C LYS A 36 -9.14 -30.42 -0.71
N THR A 37 -10.26 -29.78 -0.38
CA THR A 37 -11.42 -30.40 0.31
C THR A 37 -12.50 -30.89 -0.68
N THR A 38 -12.46 -30.38 -1.91
CA THR A 38 -13.26 -30.87 -3.05
C THR A 38 -12.40 -30.93 -4.32
N ALA A 39 -12.71 -31.84 -5.24
CA ALA A 39 -12.11 -31.86 -6.57
C ALA A 39 -13.09 -32.43 -7.61
N THR A 40 -13.12 -31.81 -8.78
CA THR A 40 -13.87 -32.29 -9.94
C THR A 40 -12.90 -32.73 -11.03
N LEU A 41 -13.12 -33.90 -11.62
CA LEU A 41 -12.33 -34.43 -12.72
C LEU A 41 -13.19 -35.23 -13.70
N GLU A 42 -12.73 -35.41 -14.93
CA GLU A 42 -13.41 -36.29 -15.89
C GLU A 42 -13.02 -37.76 -15.70
N VAL A 43 -13.87 -38.67 -16.21
CA VAL A 43 -13.54 -40.10 -16.29
C VAL A 43 -12.19 -40.28 -16.99
N GLY A 44 -11.29 -41.04 -16.36
CA GLY A 44 -9.93 -41.32 -16.83
C GLY A 44 -8.87 -40.31 -16.40
N LYS A 45 -9.23 -39.09 -15.99
CA LYS A 45 -8.28 -38.06 -15.53
C LYS A 45 -7.85 -38.28 -14.08
N THR A 46 -6.81 -37.56 -13.64
CA THR A 46 -6.26 -37.71 -12.28
C THR A 46 -5.98 -36.38 -11.60
N VAL A 47 -6.15 -36.34 -10.27
CA VAL A 47 -5.74 -35.23 -9.40
C VAL A 47 -4.91 -35.79 -8.24
N THR A 48 -3.91 -35.06 -7.75
CA THR A 48 -3.09 -35.51 -6.62
C THR A 48 -3.47 -34.75 -5.35
N LEU A 49 -3.92 -35.47 -4.35
CA LEU A 49 -4.14 -34.96 -3.00
C LEU A 49 -2.86 -35.08 -2.17
N LYS A 50 -2.59 -34.07 -1.36
CA LYS A 50 -1.45 -34.02 -0.43
C LYS A 50 -1.96 -33.55 0.94
N VAL A 51 -1.52 -34.20 2.00
CA VAL A 51 -1.67 -33.67 3.36
C VAL A 51 -0.50 -32.71 3.59
N LEU A 52 -0.82 -31.45 3.79
CA LEU A 52 0.15 -30.40 4.10
C LEU A 52 0.49 -30.44 5.59
N ASN A 53 1.67 -29.94 5.93
CA ASN A 53 2.13 -29.79 7.32
C ASN A 53 2.24 -31.12 8.10
N THR A 54 2.49 -32.23 7.40
CA THR A 54 2.77 -33.53 8.03
C THR A 54 3.99 -34.19 7.42
N LYS A 55 4.85 -34.77 8.28
CA LYS A 55 5.91 -35.70 7.88
C LYS A 55 5.51 -37.17 8.14
N LYS A 56 4.28 -37.40 8.62
CA LYS A 56 3.78 -38.75 8.94
C LYS A 56 3.43 -39.50 7.66
N SER A 57 3.59 -40.83 7.71
CA SER A 57 3.11 -41.70 6.64
C SER A 57 1.58 -41.62 6.51
N ILE A 58 1.09 -41.55 5.27
CA ILE A 58 -0.33 -41.35 4.95
C ILE A 58 -0.87 -42.62 4.29
N SER A 59 -1.95 -43.14 4.85
CA SER A 59 -2.75 -44.19 4.22
C SER A 59 -3.94 -43.57 3.50
N TRP A 60 -4.05 -43.83 2.20
CA TRP A 60 -5.12 -43.30 1.35
C TRP A 60 -6.18 -44.36 1.08
N SER A 61 -7.45 -43.96 1.07
CA SER A 61 -8.57 -44.83 0.71
C SER A 61 -9.66 -44.04 -0.01
N SER A 62 -10.43 -44.71 -0.88
CA SER A 62 -11.64 -44.16 -1.48
C SER A 62 -12.85 -44.89 -0.95
N LYS A 63 -13.90 -44.16 -0.56
CA LYS A 63 -15.17 -44.74 -0.09
C LYS A 63 -15.87 -45.57 -1.17
N ASN A 64 -15.64 -45.24 -2.45
CA ASN A 64 -16.18 -45.95 -3.60
C ASN A 64 -15.19 -45.93 -4.76
N GLU A 65 -14.40 -46.99 -4.86
CA GLU A 65 -13.38 -47.18 -5.91
C GLU A 65 -13.97 -47.34 -7.32
N LYS A 66 -15.26 -47.66 -7.43
CA LYS A 66 -15.96 -47.68 -8.73
C LYS A 66 -16.18 -46.28 -9.31
N ILE A 67 -16.13 -45.23 -8.47
CA ILE A 67 -16.25 -43.82 -8.90
C ILE A 67 -14.87 -43.19 -9.05
N ALA A 68 -14.01 -43.33 -8.04
CA ALA A 68 -12.61 -42.87 -8.13
C ALA A 68 -11.69 -43.75 -7.27
N THR A 69 -10.52 -44.12 -7.79
CA THR A 69 -9.47 -44.82 -7.03
C THR A 69 -8.42 -43.84 -6.53
N VAL A 70 -7.66 -44.20 -5.49
CA VAL A 70 -6.53 -43.40 -4.98
C VAL A 70 -5.30 -44.28 -4.78
N SER A 71 -4.13 -43.82 -5.22
CA SER A 71 -2.87 -44.54 -4.99
C SER A 71 -2.27 -44.23 -3.61
N GLY A 72 -1.28 -45.03 -3.18
CA GLY A 72 -0.54 -44.78 -1.93
C GLY A 72 0.20 -43.43 -1.87
N LYS A 73 0.33 -42.72 -3.01
CA LYS A 73 0.90 -41.36 -3.08
C LYS A 73 -0.16 -40.26 -3.20
N GLY A 74 -1.44 -40.57 -2.96
CA GLY A 74 -2.56 -39.62 -3.02
C GLY A 74 -3.02 -39.25 -4.43
N LYS A 75 -2.60 -39.99 -5.47
CA LYS A 75 -3.07 -39.75 -6.85
C LYS A 75 -4.45 -40.37 -7.03
N VAL A 76 -5.48 -39.54 -7.14
CA VAL A 76 -6.88 -39.91 -7.37
C VAL A 76 -7.14 -40.01 -8.87
N LYS A 77 -7.75 -41.10 -9.35
CA LYS A 77 -8.18 -41.30 -10.74
C LYS A 77 -9.69 -41.45 -10.83
N GLY A 78 -10.33 -40.71 -11.73
CA GLY A 78 -11.76 -40.83 -12.00
C GLY A 78 -12.04 -42.11 -12.80
N ILE A 79 -12.93 -42.95 -12.29
CA ILE A 79 -13.28 -44.25 -12.90
C ILE A 79 -14.66 -44.19 -13.58
N LYS A 80 -15.65 -43.62 -12.90
CA LYS A 80 -17.01 -43.49 -13.43
C LYS A 80 -17.65 -42.21 -12.91
N ALA A 81 -18.51 -41.61 -13.73
CA ALA A 81 -19.26 -40.43 -13.32
C ALA A 81 -20.06 -40.68 -12.03
N GLY A 82 -20.00 -39.73 -11.10
CA GLY A 82 -20.58 -39.82 -9.77
C GLY A 82 -19.73 -39.11 -8.73
N THR A 83 -20.13 -39.17 -7.46
CA THR A 83 -19.40 -38.55 -6.35
C THR A 83 -18.96 -39.59 -5.33
N THR A 84 -17.71 -39.51 -4.88
CA THR A 84 -17.15 -40.32 -3.79
C THR A 84 -16.32 -39.47 -2.85
N THR A 85 -15.91 -40.02 -1.72
CA THR A 85 -15.00 -39.36 -0.78
C THR A 85 -13.67 -40.11 -0.77
N VAL A 86 -12.57 -39.37 -0.93
CA VAL A 86 -11.22 -39.90 -0.73
C VAL A 86 -10.69 -39.39 0.60
N SER A 87 -10.16 -40.30 1.43
CA SER A 87 -9.70 -40.00 2.78
C SER A 87 -8.21 -40.29 2.95
N ALA A 88 -7.54 -39.39 3.66
CA ALA A 88 -6.14 -39.50 4.09
C ALA A 88 -6.08 -39.73 5.59
N LYS A 89 -5.56 -40.89 6.01
CA LYS A 89 -5.40 -41.26 7.42
C LYS A 89 -3.93 -41.20 7.82
N PHE A 90 -3.64 -40.51 8.93
CA PHE A 90 -2.30 -40.39 9.50
C PHE A 90 -2.41 -40.34 11.03
N GLY A 91 -1.84 -41.35 11.70
CA GLY A 91 -2.09 -41.58 13.14
C GLY A 91 -3.58 -41.78 13.43
N LYS A 92 -4.12 -41.03 14.39
CA LYS A 92 -5.56 -41.05 14.77
C LYS A 92 -6.43 -40.08 13.95
N LYS A 93 -5.84 -39.26 13.07
CA LYS A 93 -6.56 -38.23 12.30
C LYS A 93 -6.93 -38.74 10.91
N THR A 94 -8.07 -38.30 10.40
CA THR A 94 -8.54 -38.56 9.04
C THR A 94 -9.01 -37.25 8.40
N LEU A 95 -8.50 -36.93 7.23
CA LEU A 95 -8.97 -35.81 6.39
C LEU A 95 -9.66 -36.37 5.16
N SER A 96 -10.64 -35.66 4.62
CA SER A 96 -11.45 -36.14 3.50
C SER A 96 -11.60 -35.08 2.41
N CYS A 97 -11.61 -35.53 1.16
CA CYS A 97 -11.86 -34.73 -0.04
C CYS A 97 -13.08 -35.30 -0.78
N LYS A 98 -14.06 -34.47 -1.11
CA LYS A 98 -15.20 -34.85 -1.97
C LYS A 98 -14.75 -34.84 -3.43
N ILE A 99 -14.81 -36.00 -4.09
CA ILE A 99 -14.43 -36.18 -5.49
C ILE A 99 -15.68 -36.30 -6.34
N THR A 100 -15.83 -35.42 -7.32
CA THR A 100 -16.88 -35.50 -8.35
C THR A 100 -16.26 -35.87 -9.68
N VAL A 101 -16.71 -36.98 -10.26
CA VAL A 101 -16.27 -37.42 -11.59
C VAL A 101 -17.37 -37.10 -12.60
N LYS A 102 -17.02 -36.36 -13.66
CA LYS A 102 -17.91 -36.05 -14.79
C LYS A 102 -17.63 -36.98 -15.97
N LYS A 103 -18.63 -37.25 -16.82
CA LYS A 103 -18.42 -38.00 -18.08
C LYS A 103 -17.49 -37.19 -18.99
N SER A 104 -16.59 -37.87 -19.70
CA SER A 104 -15.80 -37.24 -20.77
C SER A 104 -16.72 -36.96 -21.97
N ASN A 105 -16.78 -35.72 -22.43
CA ASN A 105 -17.45 -35.41 -23.70
C ASN A 105 -16.49 -35.70 -24.86
N GLU A 106 -16.81 -36.71 -25.67
CA GLU A 106 -16.21 -36.86 -27.00
C GLU A 106 -16.75 -35.75 -27.93
N GLN A 107 -15.85 -35.23 -28.76
CA GLN A 107 -16.09 -34.13 -29.69
C GLN A 107 -17.31 -34.38 -30.60
N SER A 108 -18.10 -33.34 -30.80
CA SER A 108 -18.75 -33.12 -32.08
C SER A 108 -18.61 -31.64 -32.46
N SER A 109 -17.94 -31.46 -33.59
CA SER A 109 -17.94 -30.24 -34.39
C SER A 109 -19.36 -29.91 -34.83
N ASN A 110 -19.83 -28.69 -34.59
CA ASN A 110 -20.66 -27.96 -35.56
C ASN A 110 -20.74 -26.46 -35.21
N ASN A 111 -20.53 -25.65 -36.24
CA ASN A 111 -20.70 -24.21 -36.28
C ASN A 111 -22.12 -23.80 -35.85
N THR A 112 -22.24 -22.88 -34.89
CA THR A 112 -23.20 -21.76 -34.92
C THR A 112 -22.76 -20.66 -33.96
N SER A 113 -22.98 -19.43 -34.39
CA SER A 113 -22.45 -18.17 -33.87
C SER A 113 -22.88 -17.80 -32.45
N SER A 114 -21.98 -17.05 -31.79
CA SER A 114 -22.21 -16.05 -30.74
C SER A 114 -23.00 -16.47 -29.50
N ASN A 115 -22.30 -17.11 -28.57
CA ASN A 115 -22.20 -16.58 -27.21
C ASN A 115 -20.88 -17.10 -26.64
N SER A 116 -19.91 -16.21 -26.41
CA SER A 116 -18.69 -16.61 -25.71
C SER A 116 -19.12 -17.08 -24.33
N GLU A 117 -19.03 -18.37 -24.05
CA GLU A 117 -18.84 -18.83 -22.67
C GLU A 117 -17.58 -18.11 -22.19
N GLN A 118 -17.76 -16.97 -21.51
CA GLN A 118 -16.67 -16.32 -20.81
C GLN A 118 -16.21 -17.35 -19.78
N THR A 119 -15.02 -17.91 -20.00
CA THR A 119 -14.31 -18.64 -18.97
C THR A 119 -14.27 -17.74 -17.73
N GLU A 120 -14.85 -18.21 -16.63
CA GLU A 120 -15.06 -17.42 -15.42
C GLU A 120 -13.77 -16.72 -14.97
N GLY A 121 -13.88 -15.41 -14.71
CA GLY A 121 -12.76 -14.56 -14.31
C GLY A 121 -11.74 -14.25 -15.41
N VAL A 122 -12.05 -14.47 -16.71
CA VAL A 122 -11.18 -14.05 -17.82
C VAL A 122 -11.53 -12.64 -18.30
N VAL A 123 -10.54 -11.74 -18.30
CA VAL A 123 -10.67 -10.34 -18.72
C VAL A 123 -9.68 -10.04 -19.85
N LYS A 124 -10.12 -9.27 -20.84
CA LYS A 124 -9.28 -8.79 -21.94
C LYS A 124 -8.69 -7.42 -21.60
N THR A 125 -7.37 -7.36 -21.48
CA THR A 125 -6.59 -6.12 -21.37
C THR A 125 -6.07 -5.70 -22.76
N THR A 126 -5.44 -4.53 -22.86
CA THR A 126 -4.76 -4.07 -24.07
C THR A 126 -3.57 -4.96 -24.47
N ALA A 127 -2.94 -5.64 -23.51
CA ALA A 127 -1.78 -6.50 -23.75
C ALA A 127 -2.12 -8.00 -23.91
N GLY A 128 -3.30 -8.44 -23.46
CA GLY A 128 -3.72 -9.84 -23.58
C GLY A 128 -4.81 -10.25 -22.59
N LEU A 129 -5.16 -11.53 -22.58
CA LEU A 129 -6.14 -12.08 -21.65
C LEU A 129 -5.50 -12.39 -20.30
N VAL A 130 -6.14 -11.99 -19.21
CA VAL A 130 -5.78 -12.38 -17.84
C VAL A 130 -6.92 -13.18 -17.22
N GLN A 131 -6.59 -14.13 -16.34
CA GLN A 131 -7.57 -14.87 -15.55
C GLN A 131 -7.30 -14.74 -14.06
N GLY A 132 -8.28 -14.21 -13.33
CA GLY A 132 -8.27 -14.11 -11.88
C GLY A 132 -8.90 -15.32 -11.20
N THR A 133 -9.17 -15.19 -9.92
CA THR A 133 -9.92 -16.16 -9.10
C THR A 133 -11.16 -15.52 -8.52
N ASP A 134 -12.25 -16.26 -8.41
CA ASP A 134 -13.41 -15.85 -7.63
C ASP A 134 -13.22 -16.25 -6.16
N ASN A 135 -13.35 -15.27 -5.26
CA ASN A 135 -13.28 -15.41 -3.82
C ASN A 135 -14.57 -14.86 -3.19
N ASP A 136 -15.61 -15.69 -3.10
CA ASP A 136 -16.93 -15.36 -2.53
C ASP A 136 -17.66 -14.21 -3.26
N GLY A 137 -17.62 -14.21 -4.60
CA GLY A 137 -18.27 -13.19 -5.43
C GLY A 137 -17.40 -11.97 -5.72
N ILE A 138 -16.14 -11.97 -5.26
CA ILE A 138 -15.14 -10.95 -5.59
C ILE A 138 -14.08 -11.58 -6.47
N TYR A 139 -13.96 -11.07 -7.70
CA TYR A 139 -12.88 -11.47 -8.60
C TYR A 139 -11.57 -10.79 -8.17
N THR A 140 -10.54 -11.61 -7.97
CA THR A 140 -9.21 -11.18 -7.58
C THR A 140 -8.20 -11.48 -8.68
N TYR A 141 -7.45 -10.47 -9.11
CA TYR A 141 -6.36 -10.56 -10.09
C TYR A 141 -5.09 -10.09 -9.43
N LEU A 142 -4.12 -10.97 -9.23
CA LEU A 142 -2.84 -10.66 -8.57
C LEU A 142 -1.69 -10.66 -9.57
N GLY A 143 -0.78 -9.69 -9.44
CA GLY A 143 0.44 -9.62 -10.24
C GLY A 143 0.23 -9.33 -11.73
N VAL A 144 -0.78 -8.54 -12.08
CA VAL A 144 -1.04 -8.12 -13.47
C VAL A 144 0.01 -7.06 -13.86
N PRO A 145 0.81 -7.27 -14.93
CA PRO A 145 1.81 -6.30 -15.34
C PRO A 145 1.16 -5.07 -15.98
N TYR A 146 1.58 -3.88 -15.58
CA TYR A 146 1.16 -2.63 -16.23
C TYR A 146 2.27 -2.02 -17.11
N ALA A 147 3.53 -2.33 -16.82
CA ALA A 147 4.71 -1.91 -17.57
C ALA A 147 5.84 -2.96 -17.45
N GLU A 148 6.94 -2.77 -18.19
CA GLU A 148 8.12 -3.65 -18.18
C GLU A 148 9.39 -2.78 -18.03
N ALA A 149 10.06 -2.84 -16.88
CA ALA A 149 11.35 -2.18 -16.67
C ALA A 149 12.52 -3.13 -17.03
N THR A 150 12.95 -3.08 -18.29
CA THR A 150 14.08 -3.89 -18.78
C THR A 150 15.44 -3.34 -18.38
N GLU A 151 15.51 -2.05 -18.02
CA GLU A 151 16.70 -1.35 -17.58
C GLU A 151 16.42 -0.62 -16.26
N ARG A 152 17.45 -0.41 -15.44
CA ARG A 152 17.37 0.42 -14.23
C ARG A 152 17.42 1.90 -14.60
N PHE A 153 16.84 2.74 -13.74
CA PHE A 153 16.94 4.21 -13.79
C PHE A 153 16.36 4.89 -15.03
N VAL A 154 15.60 4.16 -15.86
CA VAL A 154 14.82 4.74 -16.97
C VAL A 154 13.33 4.43 -16.78
N PRO A 155 12.42 5.25 -17.32
CA PRO A 155 10.99 4.97 -17.28
C PRO A 155 10.66 3.58 -17.85
N ALA A 156 9.74 2.85 -17.22
CA ALA A 156 9.36 1.51 -17.66
C ALA A 156 8.63 1.55 -19.02
N GLY A 157 8.90 0.54 -19.86
CA GLY A 157 8.30 0.41 -21.19
C GLY A 157 6.91 -0.23 -21.14
N LYS A 158 6.22 -0.25 -22.30
CA LYS A 158 4.96 -0.99 -22.43
C LYS A 158 5.19 -2.49 -22.28
N VAL A 159 4.25 -3.18 -21.63
CA VAL A 159 4.25 -4.64 -21.56
C VAL A 159 4.16 -5.22 -22.97
N LYS A 160 5.02 -6.19 -23.29
CA LYS A 160 4.91 -6.95 -24.54
C LYS A 160 3.58 -7.73 -24.56
N PRO A 161 2.75 -7.58 -25.61
CA PRO A 161 1.52 -8.35 -25.73
C PRO A 161 1.78 -9.86 -25.70
N TRP A 162 0.85 -10.62 -25.14
CA TRP A 162 0.94 -12.08 -25.08
C TRP A 162 -0.26 -12.78 -25.72
N ASN A 163 -0.04 -13.99 -26.21
CA ASN A 163 -1.09 -14.89 -26.68
C ASN A 163 -1.57 -15.80 -25.56
N GLY A 164 -2.83 -16.22 -25.63
CA GLY A 164 -3.44 -17.08 -24.61
C GLY A 164 -3.82 -16.34 -23.33
N ILE A 165 -4.13 -17.11 -22.29
CA ILE A 165 -4.59 -16.60 -20.99
C ILE A 165 -3.42 -16.61 -20.00
N ARG A 166 -3.14 -15.47 -19.39
CA ARG A 166 -2.18 -15.35 -18.27
C ARG A 166 -2.92 -15.51 -16.95
N MET A 167 -2.52 -16.47 -16.13
CA MET A 167 -3.05 -16.60 -14.77
C MET A 167 -2.54 -15.45 -13.90
N ALA A 168 -3.47 -14.73 -13.27
CA ALA A 168 -3.22 -13.62 -12.35
C ALA A 168 -3.73 -14.00 -10.95
N ASN A 169 -3.15 -15.04 -10.36
CA ASN A 169 -3.57 -15.59 -9.06
C ASN A 169 -2.42 -15.66 -8.03
N THR A 170 -1.29 -15.03 -8.34
CA THR A 170 -0.12 -14.95 -7.49
C THR A 170 0.42 -13.52 -7.58
N TYR A 171 0.80 -12.95 -6.44
CA TYR A 171 1.43 -11.64 -6.39
C TYR A 171 2.70 -11.58 -7.26
N GLY A 172 2.91 -10.44 -7.91
CA GLY A 172 4.12 -10.19 -8.68
C GLY A 172 5.30 -9.75 -7.80
N PRO A 173 6.50 -9.56 -8.40
CA PRO A 173 7.67 -9.09 -7.67
C PRO A 173 7.45 -7.72 -7.02
N MET A 174 8.13 -7.49 -5.90
CA MET A 174 8.18 -6.20 -5.19
C MET A 174 9.39 -5.40 -5.67
N SER A 175 9.43 -4.08 -5.43
CA SER A 175 10.68 -3.33 -5.60
C SER A 175 11.73 -3.84 -4.61
N PRO A 176 13.05 -3.74 -4.91
CA PRO A 176 14.06 -3.87 -3.87
C PRO A 176 13.80 -2.91 -2.71
N GLN A 177 14.06 -3.33 -1.48
CA GLN A 177 13.68 -2.61 -0.26
C GLN A 177 14.87 -1.82 0.30
N GLY A 178 14.64 -0.68 0.94
CA GLY A 178 15.70 0.18 1.46
C GLY A 178 15.43 0.64 2.89
N ALA A 179 16.48 1.11 3.56
CA ALA A 179 16.35 1.76 4.86
C ALA A 179 15.44 2.99 4.78
N ILE A 180 14.81 3.32 5.90
CA ILE A 180 13.90 4.46 6.02
C ILE A 180 14.07 5.10 7.40
N LEU A 181 14.11 6.43 7.47
CA LEU A 181 14.21 7.19 8.72
C LEU A 181 15.43 6.78 9.56
N GLY A 182 16.55 6.51 8.88
CA GLY A 182 17.77 5.96 9.49
C GLY A 182 17.64 4.54 10.05
N MET A 183 16.47 3.91 9.96
CA MET A 183 16.22 2.55 10.44
C MET A 183 16.49 1.53 9.33
N PRO A 184 17.33 0.50 9.59
CA PRO A 184 17.52 -0.57 8.64
C PRO A 184 16.23 -1.40 8.52
N VAL A 185 15.84 -1.72 7.29
CA VAL A 185 14.82 -2.75 7.03
C VAL A 185 15.50 -4.11 6.89
N ASN A 186 14.73 -5.19 7.00
CA ASN A 186 15.24 -6.53 6.74
C ASN A 186 15.83 -6.59 5.32
N ASN A 187 17.09 -7.03 5.19
CA ASN A 187 17.79 -7.18 3.90
C ASN A 187 17.31 -8.42 3.10
N ASP A 188 16.12 -8.93 3.40
CA ASP A 188 15.54 -10.06 2.66
C ASP A 188 14.96 -9.54 1.34
N GLU A 189 15.77 -9.63 0.29
CA GLU A 189 15.41 -9.30 -1.09
C GLU A 189 14.67 -10.45 -1.80
N THR A 190 14.19 -11.46 -1.07
CA THR A 190 13.42 -12.55 -1.67
C THR A 190 12.13 -12.02 -2.29
N GLY A 191 11.96 -12.25 -3.59
CA GLY A 191 10.78 -11.81 -4.32
C GLY A 191 10.82 -10.34 -4.76
N THR A 192 11.97 -9.67 -4.68
CA THR A 192 12.16 -8.34 -5.24
C THR A 192 12.74 -8.39 -6.66
N ASP A 193 12.42 -7.40 -7.48
CA ASP A 193 12.94 -7.22 -8.85
C ASP A 193 12.88 -5.73 -9.24
N ASN A 194 13.80 -5.25 -10.08
CA ASN A 194 13.67 -3.93 -10.71
C ASN A 194 12.42 -3.84 -11.60
N ASN A 195 12.07 -4.97 -12.23
CA ASN A 195 10.85 -5.13 -13.01
C ASN A 195 9.65 -5.48 -12.11
N CYS A 196 9.37 -4.61 -11.14
CA CYS A 196 8.26 -4.74 -10.18
C CYS A 196 6.96 -4.09 -10.65
N GLN A 197 6.84 -3.71 -11.93
CA GLN A 197 5.69 -2.95 -12.46
C GLN A 197 4.44 -3.83 -12.65
N ASN A 198 3.84 -4.22 -11.52
CA ASN A 198 2.61 -5.01 -11.45
C ASN A 198 1.61 -4.42 -10.46
N LEU A 199 0.35 -4.76 -10.65
CA LEU A 199 -0.77 -4.36 -9.81
C LEU A 199 -1.70 -5.54 -9.47
N ASN A 200 -2.50 -5.35 -8.44
CA ASN A 200 -3.52 -6.29 -7.98
C ASN A 200 -4.89 -5.63 -8.07
N ILE A 201 -5.94 -6.39 -8.40
CA ILE A 201 -7.31 -5.89 -8.60
C ILE A 201 -8.28 -6.77 -7.82
N TRP A 202 -9.18 -6.14 -7.07
CA TRP A 202 -10.37 -6.75 -6.47
C TRP A 202 -11.60 -6.07 -7.04
N THR A 203 -12.53 -6.84 -7.61
CA THR A 203 -13.73 -6.29 -8.23
C THR A 203 -14.96 -7.18 -8.02
N PRO A 204 -16.17 -6.61 -7.79
CA PRO A 204 -17.41 -7.38 -7.69
C PRO A 204 -17.89 -7.99 -9.02
N GLY A 205 -17.36 -7.53 -10.16
CA GLY A 205 -17.82 -7.98 -11.47
C GLY A 205 -16.90 -7.57 -12.61
N THR A 206 -16.92 -8.33 -13.70
CA THR A 206 -16.12 -8.05 -14.90
C THR A 206 -16.99 -7.97 -16.14
N GLY A 207 -16.70 -7.01 -17.01
CA GLY A 207 -17.44 -6.79 -18.26
C GLY A 207 -18.95 -6.58 -18.10
N ASP A 208 -19.41 -6.19 -16.91
CA ASP A 208 -20.84 -6.04 -16.57
C ASP A 208 -21.39 -4.63 -16.85
N GLY A 209 -20.52 -3.68 -17.22
CA GLY A 209 -20.90 -2.30 -17.57
C GLY A 209 -21.32 -1.44 -16.38
N GLN A 210 -21.09 -1.87 -15.14
CA GLN A 210 -21.57 -1.17 -13.94
C GLN A 210 -20.83 0.14 -13.63
N LYS A 211 -19.63 0.36 -14.21
CA LYS A 211 -18.82 1.59 -14.06
C LYS A 211 -18.65 2.01 -12.59
N ARG A 212 -18.08 1.10 -11.80
CA ARG A 212 -17.85 1.30 -10.36
C ARG A 212 -16.73 2.31 -10.11
N PRO A 213 -16.78 3.08 -9.00
CA PRO A 213 -15.63 3.87 -8.56
C PRO A 213 -14.38 2.98 -8.43
N VAL A 214 -13.23 3.52 -8.83
CA VAL A 214 -11.93 2.83 -8.76
C VAL A 214 -11.10 3.47 -7.66
N MET A 215 -10.65 2.67 -6.69
CA MET A 215 -9.80 3.10 -5.58
C MET A 215 -8.40 2.51 -5.75
N VAL A 216 -7.39 3.37 -5.93
CA VAL A 216 -6.00 2.99 -6.25
C VAL A 216 -5.11 3.22 -5.04
N TRP A 217 -4.71 2.14 -4.38
CA TRP A 217 -3.87 2.15 -3.19
C TRP A 217 -2.39 2.30 -3.52
N LEU A 218 -1.77 3.32 -2.93
CA LEU A 218 -0.33 3.51 -2.88
C LEU A 218 0.18 3.23 -1.47
N HIS A 219 1.02 2.19 -1.33
CA HIS A 219 1.53 1.77 -0.03
C HIS A 219 2.50 2.79 0.58
N GLY A 220 2.53 2.81 1.92
CA GLY A 220 3.51 3.53 2.75
C GLY A 220 4.90 2.90 2.75
N GLY A 221 5.71 3.25 3.74
CA GLY A 221 7.15 2.92 3.78
C GLY A 221 8.01 3.99 3.11
N GLY A 222 7.61 5.26 3.26
CA GLY A 222 8.23 6.37 2.55
C GLY A 222 8.26 6.13 1.04
N PHE A 223 9.34 6.56 0.41
CA PHE A 223 9.68 6.17 -0.96
C PHE A 223 10.71 5.03 -0.99
N SER A 224 10.97 4.36 0.13
CA SER A 224 12.11 3.44 0.29
C SER A 224 11.73 1.96 0.43
N THR A 225 10.59 1.67 1.04
CA THR A 225 10.15 0.31 1.40
C THR A 225 8.64 0.15 1.21
N GLY A 226 8.13 -1.06 1.41
CA GLY A 226 6.73 -1.42 1.27
C GLY A 226 6.39 -2.12 -0.04
N THR A 227 5.14 -2.55 -0.14
CA THR A 227 4.62 -3.35 -1.26
C THR A 227 3.09 -3.29 -1.35
N ALA A 228 2.57 -3.43 -2.57
CA ALA A 228 1.14 -3.65 -2.84
C ALA A 228 0.67 -5.08 -2.51
N ASN A 229 1.59 -5.98 -2.17
CA ASN A 229 1.32 -7.38 -1.86
C ASN A 229 0.98 -7.62 -0.37
N ASN A 230 0.88 -6.56 0.44
CA ASN A 230 0.59 -6.68 1.87
C ASN A 230 -0.85 -7.15 2.09
N THR A 231 -1.01 -8.33 2.69
CA THR A 231 -2.33 -8.94 2.94
C THR A 231 -3.16 -8.20 3.98
N MET A 232 -2.56 -7.33 4.81
CA MET A 232 -3.32 -6.45 5.71
C MET A 232 -4.14 -5.41 4.93
N ASN A 233 -3.70 -5.10 3.71
CA ASN A 233 -4.33 -4.13 2.82
C ASN A 233 -5.00 -4.87 1.64
N ASP A 234 -5.45 -6.12 1.86
CA ASP A 234 -6.19 -6.88 0.86
C ASP A 234 -7.50 -6.15 0.54
N GLY A 235 -7.74 -5.87 -0.74
CA GLY A 235 -8.86 -5.05 -1.20
C GLY A 235 -10.21 -5.75 -1.23
N LYS A 236 -10.31 -7.05 -0.86
CA LYS A 236 -11.55 -7.81 -0.99
C LYS A 236 -12.70 -7.19 -0.19
N ASN A 237 -12.49 -6.93 1.10
CA ASN A 237 -13.57 -6.47 1.98
C ASN A 237 -14.06 -5.08 1.57
N LEU A 238 -13.14 -4.15 1.31
CA LEU A 238 -13.46 -2.82 0.77
C LEU A 238 -14.22 -2.88 -0.57
N SER A 239 -13.80 -3.74 -1.49
CA SER A 239 -14.48 -3.95 -2.78
C SER A 239 -15.90 -4.48 -2.58
N GLN A 240 -16.05 -5.46 -1.68
CA GLN A 240 -17.32 -6.12 -1.40
C GLN A 240 -18.32 -5.22 -0.68
N SER A 241 -17.87 -4.46 0.32
CA SER A 241 -18.75 -3.59 1.10
C SER A 241 -19.20 -2.38 0.29
N GLY A 242 -18.32 -1.85 -0.56
CA GLY A 242 -18.56 -0.59 -1.26
C GLY A 242 -19.11 -0.68 -2.67
N ASP A 243 -19.15 -1.88 -3.28
CA ASP A 243 -19.36 -2.06 -4.73
C ASP A 243 -18.39 -1.15 -5.53
N VAL A 244 -17.10 -1.30 -5.24
CA VAL A 244 -15.98 -0.53 -5.83
C VAL A 244 -14.90 -1.47 -6.38
N VAL A 245 -14.12 -1.00 -7.35
CA VAL A 245 -12.91 -1.69 -7.82
C VAL A 245 -11.72 -1.19 -7.01
N VAL A 246 -11.02 -2.07 -6.30
CA VAL A 246 -9.81 -1.74 -5.57
C VAL A 246 -8.60 -2.19 -6.37
N VAL A 247 -7.59 -1.32 -6.51
CA VAL A 247 -6.33 -1.60 -7.21
C VAL A 247 -5.17 -1.29 -6.29
N SER A 248 -4.21 -2.19 -6.08
CA SER A 248 -2.96 -1.88 -5.38
C SER A 248 -1.76 -1.97 -6.32
N VAL A 249 -0.81 -1.04 -6.22
CA VAL A 249 0.24 -0.84 -7.23
C VAL A 249 1.66 -0.96 -6.66
N ASN A 250 2.45 -1.91 -7.18
CA ASN A 250 3.90 -1.94 -6.98
C ASN A 250 4.58 -0.95 -7.94
N HIS A 251 5.60 -0.26 -7.45
CA HIS A 251 6.42 0.70 -8.21
C HIS A 251 7.84 0.70 -7.65
N ARG A 252 8.83 1.22 -8.40
CA ARG A 252 10.21 1.29 -7.92
C ARG A 252 10.37 2.27 -6.75
N LEU A 253 11.22 1.89 -5.81
CA LEU A 253 11.50 2.58 -4.55
C LEU A 253 13.00 2.86 -4.41
N ASN A 254 13.36 3.66 -3.40
CA ASN A 254 14.71 4.02 -2.98
C ASN A 254 15.61 4.41 -4.18
N VAL A 255 16.87 3.99 -4.19
CA VAL A 255 17.82 4.26 -5.28
C VAL A 255 17.33 3.72 -6.63
N PHE A 256 16.51 2.66 -6.67
CA PHE A 256 15.95 2.15 -7.92
C PHE A 256 14.83 3.04 -8.49
N GLY A 257 14.17 3.82 -7.63
CA GLY A 257 13.06 4.71 -7.96
C GLY A 257 13.45 6.18 -8.13
N HIS A 258 14.52 6.62 -7.47
CA HIS A 258 14.74 8.03 -7.15
C HIS A 258 16.19 8.52 -7.32
N LEU A 259 17.03 7.78 -8.07
CA LEU A 259 18.40 8.21 -8.37
C LEU A 259 18.46 9.14 -9.59
N ASP A 260 18.89 10.38 -9.40
CA ASP A 260 19.01 11.38 -10.48
C ASP A 260 20.31 11.25 -11.29
N LEU A 261 20.22 10.46 -12.36
CA LEU A 261 21.23 10.31 -13.40
C LEU A 261 21.02 11.29 -14.59
N SER A 262 20.18 12.32 -14.48
CA SER A 262 19.84 13.20 -15.62
C SER A 262 21.05 13.92 -16.24
N ALA A 263 22.14 14.07 -15.48
CA ALA A 263 23.40 14.64 -15.96
C ALA A 263 24.21 13.69 -16.88
N TYR A 264 23.85 12.40 -16.97
CA TYR A 264 24.65 11.35 -17.62
C TYR A 264 24.04 10.83 -18.93
N GLY A 265 23.11 11.58 -19.52
CA GLY A 265 22.58 11.35 -20.86
C GLY A 265 21.06 11.43 -20.94
N GLU A 266 20.55 11.70 -22.15
CA GLU A 266 19.12 11.96 -22.39
C GLU A 266 18.22 10.80 -21.94
N LYS A 267 18.69 9.55 -22.06
CA LYS A 267 17.92 8.38 -21.61
C LYS A 267 17.58 8.40 -20.12
N TYR A 268 18.39 9.10 -19.32
CA TYR A 268 18.23 9.23 -17.88
C TYR A 268 17.50 10.52 -17.47
N LYS A 269 16.89 11.27 -18.41
CA LYS A 269 16.23 12.55 -18.13
C LYS A 269 15.32 12.54 -16.90
N TYR A 270 14.55 11.47 -16.70
CA TYR A 270 13.59 11.31 -15.60
C TYR A 270 14.02 10.30 -14.52
N SER A 271 15.29 9.93 -14.48
CA SER A 271 15.86 8.91 -13.57
C SER A 271 15.56 9.19 -12.09
N GLY A 272 15.62 10.46 -11.65
CA GLY A 272 15.29 10.87 -10.27
C GLY A 272 13.82 10.69 -9.88
N ASN A 273 12.95 10.41 -10.84
CA ASN A 273 11.50 10.33 -10.64
C ASN A 273 10.90 9.02 -11.17
N VAL A 274 11.70 7.98 -11.48
CA VAL A 274 11.17 6.76 -12.13
C VAL A 274 10.14 6.01 -11.28
N GLY A 275 10.23 6.08 -9.96
CA GLY A 275 9.18 5.58 -9.05
C GLY A 275 7.82 6.25 -9.28
N LEU A 276 7.80 7.56 -9.57
CA LEU A 276 6.57 8.28 -9.97
C LEU A 276 6.17 7.97 -11.41
N THR A 277 7.13 7.77 -12.32
CA THR A 277 6.81 7.35 -13.72
C THR A 277 6.11 6.00 -13.76
N ASP A 278 6.47 5.09 -12.85
CA ASP A 278 5.84 3.78 -12.70
C ASP A 278 4.37 3.94 -12.24
N ILE A 279 4.11 4.79 -11.24
CA ILE A 279 2.74 5.05 -10.77
C ILE A 279 1.88 5.69 -11.88
N VAL A 280 2.43 6.67 -12.62
CA VAL A 280 1.74 7.27 -13.78
C VAL A 280 1.48 6.24 -14.88
N ALA A 281 2.40 5.31 -15.12
CA ALA A 281 2.18 4.20 -16.06
C ALA A 281 1.07 3.26 -15.59
N ALA A 282 0.99 2.96 -14.29
CA ALA A 282 -0.11 2.18 -13.72
C ALA A 282 -1.46 2.90 -13.87
N LEU A 283 -1.52 4.21 -13.61
CA LEU A 283 -2.74 4.99 -13.79
C LEU A 283 -3.17 5.06 -15.27
N LYS A 284 -2.23 5.18 -16.21
CA LYS A 284 -2.54 5.06 -17.65
C LYS A 284 -3.07 3.68 -18.01
N TRP A 285 -2.48 2.62 -17.45
CA TRP A 285 -3.01 1.27 -17.61
C TRP A 285 -4.43 1.14 -17.07
N ILE A 286 -4.74 1.75 -15.91
CA ILE A 286 -6.08 1.77 -15.33
C ILE A 286 -7.05 2.47 -16.29
N GLN A 287 -6.70 3.65 -16.81
CA GLN A 287 -7.50 4.37 -17.81
C GLN A 287 -7.83 3.49 -19.04
N ASP A 288 -6.85 2.74 -19.52
CA ASP A 288 -6.98 1.91 -20.73
C ASP A 288 -7.72 0.56 -20.50
N ASN A 289 -7.80 0.07 -19.25
CA ASN A 289 -8.19 -1.33 -18.99
C ASN A 289 -9.29 -1.51 -17.94
N ILE A 290 -9.48 -0.59 -17.00
CA ILE A 290 -10.27 -0.86 -15.79
C ILE A 290 -11.76 -1.07 -16.06
N GLU A 291 -12.27 -0.55 -17.18
CA GLU A 291 -13.66 -0.80 -17.63
C GLU A 291 -13.93 -2.28 -17.87
N ALA A 292 -12.93 -3.04 -18.37
CA ALA A 292 -13.05 -4.48 -18.54
C ALA A 292 -13.17 -5.23 -17.19
N PHE A 293 -12.70 -4.61 -16.11
CA PHE A 293 -12.83 -5.08 -14.72
C PHE A 293 -14.04 -4.46 -14.00
N GLY A 294 -14.97 -3.83 -14.74
CA GLY A 294 -16.20 -3.24 -14.18
C GLY A 294 -16.01 -1.87 -13.52
N GLY A 295 -14.82 -1.27 -13.60
CA GLY A 295 -14.53 0.05 -13.05
C GLY A 295 -14.82 1.20 -14.01
N ASP A 296 -14.90 2.41 -13.49
CA ASP A 296 -15.05 3.64 -14.26
C ASP A 296 -13.72 4.40 -14.36
N PRO A 297 -13.09 4.47 -15.55
CA PRO A 297 -11.87 5.26 -15.73
C PRO A 297 -12.10 6.77 -15.51
N GLY A 298 -13.35 7.25 -15.58
CA GLY A 298 -13.72 8.63 -15.26
C GLY A 298 -13.91 8.91 -13.77
N ASN A 299 -13.82 7.88 -12.91
CA ASN A 299 -14.04 8.00 -11.46
C ASN A 299 -12.99 7.22 -10.66
N VAL A 300 -11.74 7.69 -10.75
CA VAL A 300 -10.57 7.11 -10.09
C VAL A 300 -10.16 7.97 -8.88
N THR A 301 -10.03 7.33 -7.73
CA THR A 301 -9.54 7.90 -6.48
C THR A 301 -8.21 7.27 -6.14
N VAL A 302 -7.15 8.07 -5.98
CA VAL A 302 -5.85 7.58 -5.51
C VAL A 302 -5.75 7.84 -4.02
N PHE A 303 -5.43 6.81 -3.25
CA PHE A 303 -5.33 6.89 -1.78
C PHE A 303 -4.07 6.20 -1.28
N GLY A 304 -3.51 6.69 -0.19
CA GLY A 304 -2.31 6.10 0.39
C GLY A 304 -2.00 6.64 1.77
N GLN A 305 -1.30 5.82 2.55
CA GLN A 305 -0.87 6.13 3.91
C GLN A 305 0.63 6.37 4.01
N SER A 306 1.06 7.31 4.86
CA SER A 306 2.47 7.66 5.07
C SER A 306 3.14 8.08 3.75
N GLY A 307 4.27 7.46 3.37
CA GLY A 307 4.87 7.63 2.04
C GLY A 307 3.89 7.42 0.87
N GLY A 308 2.84 6.62 1.06
CA GLY A 308 1.71 6.48 0.13
C GLY A 308 0.95 7.78 -0.07
N GLY A 309 0.61 8.48 1.01
CA GLY A 309 -0.02 9.81 0.96
C GLY A 309 0.91 10.86 0.36
N ALA A 310 2.22 10.80 0.66
CA ALA A 310 3.23 11.65 0.00
C ALA A 310 3.31 11.41 -1.52
N LYS A 311 3.08 10.17 -1.98
CA LYS A 311 2.97 9.84 -3.41
C LYS A 311 1.68 10.43 -4.02
N VAL A 312 0.57 10.45 -3.29
CA VAL A 312 -0.66 11.13 -3.73
C VAL A 312 -0.40 12.63 -3.92
N LEU A 313 0.24 13.29 -2.96
CA LEU A 313 0.63 14.71 -3.06
C LEU A 313 1.57 14.96 -4.27
N SER A 314 2.52 14.05 -4.52
CA SER A 314 3.38 14.10 -5.71
C SER A 314 2.58 14.07 -7.01
N LEU A 315 1.59 13.18 -7.11
CA LEU A 315 0.73 13.06 -8.30
C LEU A 315 -0.17 14.29 -8.48
N MET A 316 -0.60 14.93 -7.39
CA MET A 316 -1.33 16.21 -7.42
C MET A 316 -0.44 17.39 -7.84
N THR A 317 0.85 17.17 -8.07
CA THR A 317 1.81 18.19 -8.51
C THR A 317 2.29 17.94 -9.94
N SER A 318 2.44 16.67 -10.33
CA SER A 318 2.98 16.32 -11.64
C SER A 318 1.97 16.58 -12.77
N PRO A 319 2.32 17.36 -13.81
CA PRO A 319 1.43 17.58 -14.95
C PRO A 319 1.16 16.28 -15.73
N TYR A 320 2.03 15.26 -15.60
CA TYR A 320 1.90 13.97 -16.26
C TYR A 320 0.81 13.07 -15.65
N ALA A 321 0.32 13.40 -14.46
CA ALA A 321 -0.77 12.69 -13.80
C ALA A 321 -2.15 13.34 -14.03
N LYS A 322 -2.18 14.54 -14.66
CA LYS A 322 -3.42 15.29 -14.89
C LYS A 322 -4.43 14.47 -15.69
N GLY A 323 -5.64 14.35 -15.14
CA GLY A 323 -6.76 13.64 -15.76
C GLY A 323 -6.71 12.12 -15.60
N LEU A 324 -5.67 11.55 -14.98
CA LEU A 324 -5.59 10.11 -14.73
C LEU A 324 -6.33 9.69 -13.46
N PHE A 325 -6.62 10.63 -12.57
CA PHE A 325 -7.44 10.46 -11.39
C PHE A 325 -8.23 11.73 -11.07
N GLN A 326 -9.33 11.56 -10.35
CA GLN A 326 -10.30 12.61 -10.07
C GLN A 326 -10.34 13.00 -8.59
N LYS A 327 -9.85 12.16 -7.68
CA LYS A 327 -9.86 12.43 -6.23
C LYS A 327 -8.60 11.89 -5.54
N GLY A 328 -8.15 12.56 -4.49
CA GLY A 328 -7.01 12.16 -3.67
C GLY A 328 -7.42 11.88 -2.22
N ILE A 329 -6.82 10.87 -1.60
CA ILE A 329 -6.89 10.66 -0.14
C ILE A 329 -5.46 10.55 0.41
N VAL A 330 -5.15 11.35 1.43
CA VAL A 330 -3.83 11.41 2.07
C VAL A 330 -3.97 11.05 3.55
N GLU A 331 -3.49 9.86 3.91
CA GLU A 331 -3.56 9.31 5.27
C GLU A 331 -2.17 9.45 5.92
N SER A 332 -2.01 10.29 6.93
CA SER A 332 -0.74 10.54 7.63
C SER A 332 0.47 10.78 6.71
N GLY A 333 0.23 11.43 5.57
CA GLY A 333 1.12 11.38 4.40
C GLY A 333 2.06 12.56 4.23
N ALA A 334 2.26 13.37 5.26
CA ALA A 334 2.99 14.62 5.15
C ALA A 334 3.76 14.97 6.42
N THR A 335 5.05 15.22 6.23
CA THR A 335 5.95 15.90 7.17
C THR A 335 6.66 17.02 6.38
N GLU A 336 7.36 17.94 7.05
CA GLU A 336 8.11 18.99 6.33
C GLU A 336 9.13 18.42 5.33
N THR A 337 9.75 17.29 5.66
CA THR A 337 10.77 16.63 4.84
C THR A 337 10.26 15.49 3.97
N MET A 338 8.96 15.16 4.02
CA MET A 338 8.33 14.12 3.20
C MET A 338 6.90 14.51 2.83
N GLY A 339 6.62 14.70 1.54
CA GLY A 339 5.26 14.96 1.04
C GLY A 339 4.87 16.44 1.00
N VAL A 340 5.40 17.28 1.88
CA VAL A 340 5.34 18.75 1.75
C VAL A 340 6.44 19.25 0.83
N THR A 341 7.69 18.87 1.12
CA THR A 341 8.86 19.22 0.32
C THR A 341 9.62 17.98 -0.13
N PHE A 342 10.31 18.10 -1.27
CA PHE A 342 11.13 17.07 -1.90
C PHE A 342 12.51 17.60 -2.26
N SER A 343 13.43 16.69 -2.58
CA SER A 343 14.82 17.04 -2.89
C SER A 343 14.91 17.96 -4.10
N THR A 344 15.75 18.98 -3.97
CA THR A 344 16.14 19.85 -5.08
C THR A 344 17.03 19.10 -6.07
N LYS A 345 17.10 19.62 -7.29
CA LYS A 345 18.05 19.14 -8.31
C LYS A 345 19.53 19.30 -7.93
N GLU A 346 19.83 20.18 -6.98
CA GLU A 346 21.20 20.36 -6.50
C GLU A 346 21.59 19.24 -5.52
N GLU A 347 20.73 18.99 -4.52
CA GLU A 347 20.91 17.91 -3.55
C GLU A 347 20.96 16.53 -4.25
N SER A 348 20.10 16.30 -5.25
CA SER A 348 20.05 15.05 -6.01
C SER A 348 21.36 14.78 -6.79
N LYS A 349 21.98 15.83 -7.34
CA LYS A 349 23.27 15.73 -8.04
C LYS A 349 24.40 15.43 -7.08
N THR A 350 24.43 16.09 -5.92
CA THR A 350 25.42 15.82 -4.86
C THR A 350 25.31 14.38 -4.37
N LEU A 351 24.08 13.92 -4.08
CA LEU A 351 23.81 12.54 -3.72
C LEU A 351 24.30 11.55 -4.78
N THR A 352 23.97 11.81 -6.05
CA THR A 352 24.44 10.97 -7.17
C THR A 352 25.96 10.93 -7.25
N GLY A 353 26.64 12.08 -7.09
CA GLY A 353 28.09 12.17 -7.05
C GLY A 353 28.70 11.27 -5.97
N HIS A 354 28.19 11.34 -4.74
CA HIS A 354 28.63 10.48 -3.63
C HIS A 354 28.40 8.98 -3.91
N ILE A 355 27.26 8.61 -4.51
CA ILE A 355 26.97 7.21 -4.85
C ILE A 355 27.99 6.69 -5.88
N LEU A 356 28.24 7.47 -6.93
CA LEU A 356 29.19 7.11 -7.98
C LEU A 356 30.62 7.00 -7.44
N GLU A 357 31.03 7.91 -6.56
CA GLU A 357 32.33 7.86 -5.87
C GLU A 357 32.45 6.59 -5.02
N ASN A 358 31.45 6.28 -4.18
CA ASN A 358 31.43 5.09 -3.34
C ASN A 358 31.48 3.78 -4.16
N LEU A 359 31.01 3.79 -5.41
CA LEU A 359 31.04 2.64 -6.34
C LEU A 359 32.24 2.63 -7.29
N GLY A 360 33.07 3.69 -7.30
CA GLY A 360 34.15 3.84 -8.29
C GLY A 360 33.66 3.94 -9.74
N ILE A 361 32.47 4.52 -9.95
CA ILE A 361 31.86 4.74 -11.27
C ILE A 361 32.07 6.19 -11.69
N THR A 362 32.39 6.40 -12.95
CA THR A 362 32.60 7.72 -13.57
C THR A 362 31.60 7.94 -14.70
N ALA A 363 31.51 9.17 -15.22
CA ALA A 363 30.67 9.48 -16.37
C ALA A 363 30.96 8.56 -17.58
N ASP A 364 32.24 8.27 -17.83
CA ASP A 364 32.68 7.43 -18.96
C ASP A 364 32.23 5.96 -18.85
N ASN A 365 31.82 5.50 -17.66
CA ASN A 365 31.42 4.12 -17.43
C ASN A 365 30.09 3.98 -16.68
N ILE A 366 29.22 4.99 -16.78
CA ILE A 366 27.95 5.08 -16.05
C ILE A 366 27.08 3.84 -16.20
N GLU A 367 27.11 3.18 -17.36
CA GLU A 367 26.37 1.95 -17.65
C GLU A 367 26.73 0.77 -16.75
N LYS A 368 27.85 0.83 -16.01
CA LYS A 368 28.16 -0.16 -14.96
C LYS A 368 27.07 -0.23 -13.89
N LEU A 369 26.36 0.88 -13.60
CA LEU A 369 25.26 0.93 -12.64
C LEU A 369 24.14 -0.09 -12.93
N GLN A 370 23.93 -0.42 -14.21
CA GLN A 370 22.93 -1.41 -14.63
C GLN A 370 23.20 -2.80 -14.06
N LYS A 371 24.47 -3.09 -13.70
CA LYS A 371 24.94 -4.42 -13.29
C LYS A 371 25.42 -4.49 -11.84
N VAL A 372 25.46 -3.36 -11.12
CA VAL A 372 25.82 -3.34 -9.68
C VAL A 372 24.83 -4.21 -8.91
N SER A 373 25.30 -5.01 -7.95
CA SER A 373 24.40 -5.83 -7.15
C SER A 373 23.44 -4.95 -6.34
N THR A 374 22.25 -5.44 -6.02
CA THR A 374 21.28 -4.69 -5.20
C THR A 374 21.89 -4.26 -3.86
N SER A 375 22.60 -5.19 -3.21
CA SER A 375 23.27 -4.94 -1.92
C SER A 375 24.37 -3.87 -2.02
N ASP A 376 25.21 -3.91 -3.05
CA ASP A 376 26.30 -2.91 -3.19
C ASP A 376 25.72 -1.52 -3.49
N LEU A 377 24.69 -1.46 -4.34
CA LEU A 377 24.03 -0.21 -4.68
C LEU A 377 23.34 0.41 -3.46
N GLN A 378 22.63 -0.39 -2.67
CA GLN A 378 22.01 0.05 -1.42
C GLN A 378 23.06 0.51 -0.40
N ALA A 379 24.16 -0.23 -0.22
CA ALA A 379 25.21 0.16 0.72
C ALA A 379 25.86 1.49 0.34
N ALA A 380 26.21 1.68 -0.94
CA ALA A 380 26.74 2.94 -1.45
C ALA A 380 25.74 4.10 -1.29
N SER A 381 24.47 3.81 -1.52
CA SER A 381 23.35 4.75 -1.38
C SER A 381 23.12 5.22 0.04
N THR A 382 23.05 4.30 1.00
CA THR A 382 22.85 4.63 2.42
C THR A 382 23.95 5.53 2.94
N LYS A 383 25.20 5.25 2.58
CA LYS A 383 26.33 6.12 2.94
C LYS A 383 26.19 7.50 2.29
N ALA A 384 25.89 7.54 1.00
CA ALA A 384 25.77 8.78 0.25
C ALA A 384 24.62 9.68 0.75
N LEU A 385 23.49 9.11 1.16
CA LEU A 385 22.39 9.86 1.80
C LEU A 385 22.87 10.56 3.07
N GLN A 386 23.60 9.86 3.94
CA GLN A 386 24.14 10.43 5.16
C GLN A 386 25.16 11.54 4.87
N ASP A 387 26.05 11.35 3.90
CA ASP A 387 27.05 12.34 3.50
C ASP A 387 26.36 13.60 2.91
N THR A 388 25.34 13.44 2.08
CA THR A 388 24.56 14.55 1.52
C THR A 388 23.76 15.28 2.59
N ALA A 389 23.10 14.57 3.50
CA ALA A 389 22.39 15.17 4.63
C ALA A 389 23.31 16.06 5.47
N ASN A 390 24.54 15.58 5.72
CA ASN A 390 25.56 16.34 6.44
C ASN A 390 26.04 17.59 5.68
N THR A 391 26.15 17.52 4.36
CA THR A 391 26.50 18.67 3.51
C THR A 391 25.44 19.76 3.57
N TYR A 392 24.17 19.39 3.41
CA TYR A 392 23.05 20.35 3.32
C TYR A 392 22.38 20.66 4.66
N LYS A 393 22.79 20.00 5.74
CA LYS A 393 22.20 20.16 7.09
C LYS A 393 20.71 19.86 7.11
N ILE A 394 20.29 18.81 6.40
CA ILE A 394 18.89 18.38 6.32
C ILE A 394 18.49 17.77 7.67
N PRO A 395 17.57 18.39 8.45
CA PRO A 395 17.23 17.89 9.78
C PRO A 395 16.65 16.48 9.73
N ALA A 396 17.11 15.60 10.63
CA ALA A 396 16.49 14.30 10.82
C ALA A 396 15.12 14.45 11.52
N ALA A 397 14.21 13.49 11.28
CA ALA A 397 12.85 13.54 11.82
C ALA A 397 12.76 13.34 13.34
N PHE A 398 13.65 12.52 13.92
CA PHE A 398 13.53 12.08 15.32
C PHE A 398 14.81 12.26 16.14
N THR A 399 15.82 12.91 15.57
CA THR A 399 17.12 13.12 16.24
C THR A 399 17.66 14.51 15.90
N ASP A 400 18.61 15.00 16.71
CA ASP A 400 19.32 16.26 16.44
C ASP A 400 20.38 16.13 15.32
N ASP A 401 20.45 14.97 14.66
CA ASP A 401 21.37 14.71 13.55
C ASP A 401 20.78 15.17 12.22
N TYR A 402 21.55 14.97 11.14
CA TYR A 402 21.09 15.22 9.78
C TYR A 402 20.75 13.91 9.06
N ALA A 403 19.60 13.85 8.39
CA ALA A 403 19.20 12.71 7.59
C ALA A 403 18.51 13.16 6.29
N MET A 404 18.82 12.46 5.19
CA MET A 404 18.17 12.63 3.91
C MET A 404 17.43 11.34 3.57
N GLU A 405 16.17 11.46 3.19
CA GLU A 405 15.33 10.34 2.77
C GLU A 405 15.18 10.32 1.25
N TRP A 406 14.87 9.14 0.71
CA TRP A 406 14.50 9.03 -0.70
C TRP A 406 13.15 9.70 -0.97
N GLY A 407 13.05 10.32 -2.14
CA GLY A 407 11.82 10.93 -2.62
C GLY A 407 11.97 11.43 -4.05
N PRO A 408 10.90 11.99 -4.64
CA PRO A 408 10.95 12.69 -5.92
C PRO A 408 12.02 13.80 -5.93
N VAL A 409 12.46 14.17 -7.13
CA VAL A 409 13.36 15.31 -7.36
C VAL A 409 12.59 16.41 -8.07
N ILE A 410 12.62 17.63 -7.52
CA ILE A 410 12.06 18.82 -8.17
C ILE A 410 12.95 19.19 -9.37
N ASP A 411 12.56 18.72 -10.56
CA ASP A 411 13.34 18.80 -11.78
C ASP A 411 12.89 19.92 -12.73
N GLY A 412 11.76 20.56 -12.44
CA GLY A 412 11.17 21.63 -13.24
C GLY A 412 10.30 21.16 -14.42
N ASP A 413 10.14 19.85 -14.62
CA ASP A 413 9.36 19.24 -15.72
C ASP A 413 8.39 18.17 -15.19
N TYR A 414 8.93 17.02 -14.75
CA TYR A 414 8.11 15.93 -14.21
C TYR A 414 7.54 16.31 -12.84
N MET A 415 8.37 16.93 -12.01
CA MET A 415 8.02 17.54 -10.75
C MET A 415 8.39 19.04 -10.83
N PRO A 416 7.46 19.91 -11.22
CA PRO A 416 7.76 21.33 -11.45
C PRO A 416 7.98 22.11 -10.15
N THR A 417 7.39 21.68 -9.04
CA THR A 417 7.45 22.34 -7.73
C THR A 417 7.23 21.30 -6.63
N ASN A 418 7.44 21.69 -5.38
CA ASN A 418 6.93 20.95 -4.23
C ASN A 418 5.39 20.99 -4.20
N PRO A 419 4.72 19.94 -3.66
CA PRO A 419 3.26 19.92 -3.50
C PRO A 419 2.74 21.10 -2.69
N VAL A 420 3.51 21.49 -1.69
CA VAL A 420 3.23 22.64 -0.84
C VAL A 420 4.46 23.53 -0.79
N THR A 421 4.25 24.80 -1.14
CA THR A 421 5.26 25.86 -1.05
C THR A 421 4.95 26.76 0.12
N LYS A 422 5.79 27.77 0.36
CA LYS A 422 5.51 28.82 1.35
C LYS A 422 4.19 29.56 1.07
N ASP A 423 3.85 29.72 -0.20
CA ASP A 423 2.79 30.65 -0.63
C ASP A 423 1.53 29.92 -1.14
N GLY A 424 1.52 28.58 -1.14
CA GLY A 424 0.36 27.83 -1.62
C GLY A 424 0.62 26.39 -1.98
N PHE A 425 -0.45 25.74 -2.44
CA PHE A 425 -0.49 24.37 -2.92
C PHE A 425 -0.24 24.34 -4.44
N ALA A 426 0.28 23.23 -4.97
CA ALA A 426 0.54 23.07 -6.41
C ALA A 426 -0.74 23.21 -7.27
N ASP A 427 -0.66 23.99 -8.36
CA ASP A 427 -1.82 24.28 -9.22
C ASP A 427 -2.45 23.03 -9.86
N ALA A 428 -1.64 22.00 -10.13
CA ALA A 428 -2.10 20.77 -10.77
C ALA A 428 -3.16 20.02 -9.94
N GLY A 429 -3.16 20.21 -8.62
CA GLY A 429 -4.12 19.59 -7.71
C GLY A 429 -5.34 20.45 -7.40
N LYS A 430 -5.41 21.70 -7.89
CA LYS A 430 -6.47 22.67 -7.55
C LYS A 430 -7.87 22.08 -7.65
N ASP A 431 -8.17 21.38 -8.75
CA ASP A 431 -9.50 20.85 -9.06
C ASP A 431 -9.72 19.40 -8.61
N ILE A 432 -8.83 18.85 -7.79
CA ILE A 432 -8.92 17.49 -7.25
C ILE A 432 -9.45 17.57 -5.81
N PRO A 433 -10.64 17.01 -5.50
CA PRO A 433 -11.12 16.88 -4.13
C PRO A 433 -10.14 16.06 -3.30
N LEU A 434 -9.95 16.47 -2.04
CA LEU A 434 -8.97 15.87 -1.14
C LEU A 434 -9.64 15.47 0.19
N LEU A 435 -9.54 14.20 0.56
CA LEU A 435 -9.73 13.75 1.95
C LEU A 435 -8.34 13.58 2.58
N ILE A 436 -8.11 14.16 3.74
CA ILE A 436 -6.77 14.23 4.33
C ILE A 436 -6.85 14.20 5.85
N GLY A 437 -6.03 13.39 6.51
CA GLY A 437 -6.02 13.34 7.98
C GLY A 437 -4.87 12.53 8.57
N SER A 438 -4.70 12.68 9.88
CA SER A 438 -3.65 12.03 10.67
C SER A 438 -4.27 11.13 11.73
N ASN A 439 -3.45 10.32 12.38
CA ASN A 439 -3.81 9.68 13.63
C ASN A 439 -3.38 10.58 14.80
N LEU A 440 -4.04 10.48 15.95
CA LEU A 440 -3.76 11.34 17.09
C LEU A 440 -2.36 11.10 17.70
N ASN A 441 -1.91 9.85 17.70
CA ASN A 441 -0.70 9.40 18.41
C ASN A 441 0.33 8.73 17.48
N GLU A 442 0.54 9.30 16.29
CA GLU A 442 1.34 8.78 15.17
C GLU A 442 2.57 7.95 15.61
N TRP A 443 3.47 8.53 16.40
CA TRP A 443 4.80 7.92 16.60
C TRP A 443 4.92 6.99 17.81
N THR A 444 3.85 6.77 18.57
CA THR A 444 3.87 6.00 19.83
C THR A 444 4.32 4.55 19.70
N THR A 445 4.14 3.92 18.54
CA THR A 445 4.60 2.55 18.27
C THR A 445 5.99 2.47 17.64
N PHE A 446 6.51 3.59 17.12
CA PHE A 446 7.81 3.69 16.47
C PHE A 446 8.89 4.27 17.37
N VAL A 447 8.51 5.21 18.24
CA VAL A 447 9.39 5.94 19.14
C VAL A 447 9.03 5.57 20.58
N PRO A 448 9.97 5.01 21.37
CA PRO A 448 9.67 4.51 22.72
C PRO A 448 9.49 5.60 23.77
N THR A 449 9.57 6.87 23.38
CA THR A 449 9.38 8.03 24.24
C THR A 449 8.18 8.83 23.75
N SER A 450 7.40 9.38 24.69
CA SER A 450 6.31 10.30 24.37
C SER A 450 6.82 11.47 23.53
N ALA A 451 5.95 11.98 22.65
CA ALA A 451 6.27 13.13 21.80
C ALA A 451 6.63 14.37 22.62
N HIS A 452 5.94 14.58 23.75
CA HIS A 452 6.10 15.76 24.60
C HIS A 452 6.42 15.38 26.05
N THR A 453 7.71 15.31 26.39
CA THR A 453 8.17 14.82 27.71
C THR A 453 7.92 15.75 28.89
N ASN A 454 7.58 17.03 28.66
CA ASN A 454 7.43 18.05 29.72
C ASN A 454 6.24 19.00 29.47
N MET A 455 5.07 18.46 29.14
CA MET A 455 3.92 19.35 28.91
C MET A 455 3.58 20.21 30.13
N THR A 456 3.20 21.47 29.90
CA THR A 456 2.69 22.38 30.94
C THR A 456 1.25 22.03 31.35
N GLU A 457 0.73 22.63 32.43
CA GLU A 457 -0.69 22.48 32.79
C GLU A 457 -1.61 23.13 31.75
N GLU A 458 -1.17 24.26 31.17
CA GLU A 458 -1.87 24.95 30.08
C GLU A 458 -1.99 24.06 28.84
N GLU A 459 -0.90 23.43 28.39
CA GLU A 459 -0.92 22.49 27.26
C GLU A 459 -1.82 21.28 27.52
N ARG A 460 -1.79 20.71 28.74
CA ARG A 460 -2.69 19.59 29.09
C ARG A 460 -4.15 20.01 29.10
N ASN A 461 -4.46 21.21 29.57
CA ASN A 461 -5.81 21.76 29.52
C ASN A 461 -6.27 22.02 28.08
N ALA A 462 -5.39 22.53 27.22
CA ALA A 462 -5.66 22.69 25.80
C ALA A 462 -5.91 21.34 25.10
N PHE A 463 -5.16 20.29 25.45
CA PHE A 463 -5.40 18.93 24.96
C PHE A 463 -6.79 18.42 25.36
N ALA A 464 -7.14 18.53 26.64
CA ALA A 464 -8.45 18.09 27.13
C ALA A 464 -9.62 18.88 26.50
N GLN A 465 -9.41 20.13 26.09
CA GLN A 465 -10.40 20.90 25.35
C GLN A 465 -10.50 20.47 23.88
N ALA A 466 -9.38 20.19 23.23
CA ALA A 466 -9.32 19.77 21.84
C ALA A 466 -9.91 18.36 21.63
N TYR A 467 -9.69 17.48 22.61
CA TYR A 467 -10.05 16.06 22.56
C TYR A 467 -10.79 15.64 23.85
N PRO A 468 -12.05 16.10 24.05
CA PRO A 468 -12.76 15.94 25.32
C PRO A 468 -13.12 14.48 25.67
N ASN A 469 -13.10 13.59 24.69
CA ASN A 469 -13.39 12.17 24.85
C ASN A 469 -12.12 11.32 25.05
N GLU A 470 -10.93 11.91 24.94
CA GLU A 470 -9.64 11.23 25.11
C GLU A 470 -9.14 11.28 26.55
N ASP A 471 -8.37 10.28 26.96
CA ASP A 471 -7.73 10.28 28.27
C ASP A 471 -6.59 11.31 28.30
N ALA A 472 -6.70 12.29 29.20
CA ALA A 472 -5.69 13.32 29.42
C ALA A 472 -4.33 12.74 29.85
N SER A 473 -4.29 11.51 30.37
CA SER A 473 -3.03 10.81 30.69
C SER A 473 -2.20 10.42 29.46
N GLY A 474 -2.79 10.50 28.26
CA GLY A 474 -2.10 10.27 26.98
C GLY A 474 -1.73 11.55 26.24
N ALA A 475 -1.93 12.73 26.84
CA ALA A 475 -1.74 14.02 26.17
C ALA A 475 -0.32 14.18 25.62
N GLU A 476 0.70 13.66 26.30
CA GLU A 476 2.10 13.71 25.88
C GLU A 476 2.41 12.96 24.57
N ASN A 477 1.45 12.17 24.08
CA ASN A 477 1.58 11.39 22.86
C ASN A 477 0.93 12.06 21.65
N VAL A 478 0.28 13.22 21.82
CA VAL A 478 -0.32 13.96 20.70
C VAL A 478 0.75 14.27 19.65
N ASP A 479 0.42 14.05 18.38
CA ASP A 479 1.34 14.33 17.29
C ASP A 479 1.27 15.81 16.87
N THR A 480 2.45 16.44 16.78
CA THR A 480 2.64 17.73 16.08
C THR A 480 3.38 17.56 14.75
N PHE A 481 4.09 16.44 14.55
CA PHE A 481 5.04 16.26 13.45
C PHE A 481 4.38 16.04 12.09
N ILE A 482 3.21 15.37 12.07
CA ILE A 482 2.35 15.22 10.89
C ILE A 482 1.22 16.26 10.94
N ARG A 483 0.59 16.46 12.11
CA ARG A 483 -0.59 17.31 12.24
C ARG A 483 -0.37 18.74 11.72
N LEU A 484 0.74 19.38 12.06
CA LEU A 484 1.06 20.76 11.64
C LEU A 484 1.27 20.88 10.12
N PRO A 485 2.13 20.05 9.48
CA PRO A 485 2.20 19.97 8.02
C PRO A 485 0.86 19.74 7.33
N MET A 486 -0.03 18.92 7.91
CA MET A 486 -1.36 18.69 7.34
C MET A 486 -2.25 19.93 7.41
N LEU A 487 -2.22 20.67 8.53
CA LEU A 487 -2.95 21.94 8.64
C LEU A 487 -2.47 22.95 7.58
N LYS A 488 -1.16 23.01 7.32
CA LYS A 488 -0.57 23.82 6.24
C LYS A 488 -1.04 23.38 4.86
N ILE A 489 -1.00 22.07 4.56
CA ILE A 489 -1.49 21.52 3.29
C ILE A 489 -2.96 21.91 3.07
N MET A 490 -3.82 21.64 4.06
CA MET A 490 -5.25 21.87 3.96
C MET A 490 -5.56 23.35 3.76
N SER A 491 -4.89 24.22 4.53
CA SER A 491 -5.05 25.67 4.43
C SER A 491 -4.65 26.19 3.05
N HIS A 492 -3.45 25.86 2.58
CA HIS A 492 -3.01 26.27 1.25
C HIS A 492 -3.87 25.68 0.11
N LYS A 493 -4.36 24.45 0.25
CA LYS A 493 -5.24 23.83 -0.74
C LYS A 493 -6.61 24.51 -0.80
N THR A 494 -7.20 24.87 0.34
CA THR A 494 -8.49 25.56 0.38
C THR A 494 -8.37 27.01 -0.08
N ASP A 495 -7.25 27.68 0.20
CA ASP A 495 -6.99 29.08 -0.22
C ASP A 495 -6.96 29.22 -1.76
N GLN A 496 -6.72 28.14 -2.51
CA GLN A 496 -6.80 28.14 -3.97
C GLN A 496 -8.23 28.37 -4.51
N GLY A 497 -9.27 28.21 -3.68
CA GLY A 497 -10.68 28.32 -4.10
C GLY A 497 -11.09 27.27 -5.14
N GLY A 498 -10.47 26.08 -5.08
CA GLY A 498 -10.71 24.97 -6.00
C GLY A 498 -11.66 23.90 -5.43
N ALA A 499 -11.35 22.64 -5.70
CA ALA A 499 -12.11 21.49 -5.18
C ALA A 499 -12.01 21.37 -3.65
N PRO A 500 -13.06 20.80 -3.00
CA PRO A 500 -13.16 20.76 -1.55
C PRO A 500 -12.09 19.89 -0.89
N VAL A 501 -11.75 20.26 0.34
CA VAL A 501 -10.88 19.51 1.25
C VAL A 501 -11.74 19.01 2.41
N TYR A 502 -11.56 17.78 2.85
CA TYR A 502 -12.18 17.22 4.05
C TYR A 502 -11.09 16.72 4.98
N ALA A 503 -11.17 17.12 6.25
CA ALA A 503 -10.17 16.80 7.27
C ALA A 503 -10.67 15.72 8.23
N TYR A 504 -9.77 14.84 8.68
CA TYR A 504 -10.00 13.98 9.85
C TYR A 504 -8.80 13.93 10.80
N VAL A 505 -9.07 13.51 12.03
CA VAL A 505 -8.10 12.93 12.95
C VAL A 505 -8.66 11.59 13.44
N PHE A 506 -7.93 10.50 13.30
CA PHE A 506 -8.31 9.20 13.85
C PHE A 506 -7.87 9.13 15.31
N THR A 507 -8.83 9.02 16.23
CA THR A 507 -8.58 9.14 17.67
C THR A 507 -8.76 7.83 18.43
N TRP A 508 -9.31 6.79 17.79
CA TRP A 508 -9.63 5.52 18.44
C TRP A 508 -8.44 4.89 19.20
N GLN A 509 -8.61 4.71 20.51
CA GLN A 509 -7.59 4.20 21.45
C GLN A 509 -7.70 2.70 21.77
N GLY A 510 -8.27 1.90 20.87
CA GLY A 510 -8.47 0.47 21.13
C GLY A 510 -7.23 -0.41 20.91
N ALA A 511 -7.47 -1.66 20.52
CA ALA A 511 -6.40 -2.63 20.26
C ALA A 511 -5.42 -2.16 19.16
N MET A 512 -4.28 -2.85 18.99
CA MET A 512 -3.25 -2.51 17.99
C MET A 512 -2.49 -1.18 18.25
N GLY A 513 -2.45 -0.73 19.50
CA GLY A 513 -1.67 0.47 19.88
C GLY A 513 -2.43 1.78 19.67
N GLY A 514 -3.76 1.74 19.69
CA GLY A 514 -4.62 2.92 19.58
C GLY A 514 -4.44 3.67 18.25
N SER A 515 -4.42 4.98 18.31
CA SER A 515 -4.30 5.89 17.17
C SER A 515 -2.83 6.14 16.76
N SER A 516 -2.03 5.08 16.70
CA SER A 516 -0.65 5.15 16.22
C SER A 516 -0.55 5.15 14.69
N HIS A 517 0.63 5.43 14.13
CA HIS A 517 0.82 5.63 12.69
C HIS A 517 0.41 4.39 11.87
N GLY A 518 -0.55 4.58 10.97
CA GLY A 518 -1.13 3.53 10.13
C GLY A 518 -2.22 2.69 10.80
N ALA A 519 -2.64 3.02 12.03
CA ALA A 519 -3.68 2.31 12.75
C ALA A 519 -5.06 2.36 12.07
N GLU A 520 -5.32 3.37 11.25
CA GLU A 520 -6.55 3.55 10.49
C GLU A 520 -6.63 2.63 9.25
N ILE A 521 -5.51 2.17 8.71
CA ILE A 521 -5.46 1.39 7.46
C ILE A 521 -6.39 0.16 7.51
N PRO A 522 -6.37 -0.69 8.56
CA PRO A 522 -7.27 -1.84 8.62
C PRO A 522 -8.75 -1.44 8.67
N PHE A 523 -9.09 -0.29 9.26
CA PHE A 523 -10.46 0.24 9.28
C PHE A 523 -10.90 0.73 7.90
N VAL A 524 -10.01 1.41 7.16
CA VAL A 524 -10.25 1.83 5.78
C VAL A 524 -10.53 0.63 4.87
N PHE A 525 -9.76 -0.45 5.01
CA PHE A 525 -9.92 -1.65 4.19
C PHE A 525 -11.01 -2.62 4.67
N ASP A 526 -11.67 -2.34 5.80
CA ASP A 526 -12.59 -3.26 6.49
C ASP A 526 -11.95 -4.62 6.80
N ASN A 527 -10.67 -4.60 7.19
CA ASN A 527 -9.86 -5.77 7.54
C ASN A 527 -9.63 -5.89 9.06
N VAL A 528 -10.53 -5.32 9.87
CA VAL A 528 -10.42 -5.33 11.34
C VAL A 528 -11.12 -6.55 11.94
N SER A 529 -10.55 -7.10 13.00
CA SER A 529 -11.23 -8.00 13.93
C SER A 529 -11.34 -7.35 15.30
N GLY A 530 -12.50 -7.45 15.96
CA GLY A 530 -12.68 -6.86 17.28
C GLY A 530 -14.07 -7.10 17.84
N ASP A 531 -14.42 -6.33 18.86
CA ASP A 531 -15.77 -6.28 19.41
C ASP A 531 -16.75 -5.57 18.46
N ALA A 532 -18.02 -5.49 18.86
CA ALA A 532 -19.08 -4.92 18.02
C ALA A 532 -18.83 -3.44 17.67
N ASP A 533 -18.27 -2.66 18.60
CA ASP A 533 -18.02 -1.23 18.38
C ASP A 533 -16.83 -1.01 17.45
N THR A 534 -15.77 -1.81 17.58
CA THR A 534 -14.63 -1.81 16.67
C THR A 534 -15.06 -2.17 15.24
N LEU A 535 -15.87 -3.22 15.08
CA LEU A 535 -16.40 -3.63 13.78
C LEU A 535 -17.36 -2.61 13.19
N LYS A 536 -18.11 -1.90 14.03
CA LYS A 536 -18.97 -0.79 13.59
C LYS A 536 -18.13 0.38 13.09
N LEU A 537 -17.07 0.75 13.82
CA LEU A 537 -16.14 1.81 13.40
C LEU A 537 -15.49 1.47 12.05
N ALA A 538 -15.03 0.23 11.86
CA ALA A 538 -14.43 -0.21 10.59
C ALA A 538 -15.39 -0.04 9.40
N LYS A 539 -16.66 -0.39 9.57
CA LYS A 539 -17.71 -0.17 8.56
C LYS A 539 -17.95 1.31 8.30
N THR A 540 -18.01 2.13 9.35
CA THR A 540 -18.21 3.58 9.22
C THR A 540 -17.05 4.24 8.45
N VAL A 541 -15.81 3.91 8.82
CA VAL A 541 -14.59 4.45 8.19
C VAL A 541 -14.50 4.00 6.73
N SER A 542 -14.56 2.69 6.45
CA SER A 542 -14.51 2.18 5.08
C SER A 542 -15.62 2.79 4.20
N GLN A 543 -16.85 2.92 4.72
CA GLN A 543 -17.96 3.51 3.97
C GLN A 543 -17.74 5.00 3.68
N ALA A 544 -17.11 5.76 4.57
CA ALA A 544 -16.77 7.16 4.31
C ALA A 544 -15.75 7.30 3.17
N TRP A 545 -14.75 6.41 3.10
CA TRP A 545 -13.78 6.36 2.00
C TRP A 545 -14.44 5.95 0.68
N ILE A 546 -15.32 4.94 0.71
CA ILE A 546 -16.11 4.51 -0.46
C ILE A 546 -16.97 5.65 -0.98
N ASN A 547 -17.67 6.35 -0.10
CA ASN A 547 -18.55 7.46 -0.47
C ASN A 547 -17.74 8.62 -1.06
N PHE A 548 -16.61 8.98 -0.44
CA PHE A 548 -15.69 9.94 -1.02
C PHE A 548 -15.23 9.51 -2.41
N ALA A 549 -14.81 8.27 -2.60
CA ALA A 549 -14.43 7.77 -3.92
C ALA A 549 -15.57 7.89 -4.94
N ARG A 550 -16.80 7.58 -4.53
CA ARG A 550 -17.99 7.60 -5.36
C ARG A 550 -18.42 9.02 -5.76
N ASN A 551 -18.46 9.96 -4.82
CA ASN A 551 -19.14 11.25 -4.99
C ASN A 551 -18.31 12.49 -4.60
N GLY A 552 -17.13 12.33 -4.00
CA GLY A 552 -16.24 13.41 -3.56
C GLY A 552 -16.60 14.03 -2.22
N ILE A 553 -17.51 13.39 -1.46
CA ILE A 553 -17.98 13.81 -0.14
C ILE A 553 -17.86 12.60 0.80
N PRO A 554 -17.00 12.68 1.83
CA PRO A 554 -16.91 11.61 2.82
C PRO A 554 -18.15 11.65 3.71
N GLY A 555 -18.73 10.49 3.98
CA GLY A 555 -19.90 10.37 4.84
C GLY A 555 -20.30 8.92 5.00
N ALA A 556 -20.93 8.57 6.10
CA ALA A 556 -21.41 7.22 6.39
C ALA A 556 -22.54 7.29 7.41
N ASP A 557 -23.37 6.25 7.45
CA ASP A 557 -24.44 6.14 8.45
C ASP A 557 -23.84 6.22 9.86
N GLY A 558 -24.36 7.15 10.67
CA GLY A 558 -23.90 7.39 12.03
C GLY A 558 -22.81 8.45 12.17
N LEU A 559 -22.25 8.97 11.07
CA LEU A 559 -21.40 10.18 11.13
C LEU A 559 -22.26 11.46 11.13
N PRO A 560 -21.81 12.53 11.81
CA PRO A 560 -22.36 13.86 11.55
C PRO A 560 -22.06 14.28 10.10
N ASP A 561 -22.79 15.28 9.61
CA ASP A 561 -22.57 15.81 8.27
C ASP A 561 -21.14 16.38 8.15
N TRP A 562 -20.30 15.73 7.35
CA TRP A 562 -18.89 16.02 7.27
C TRP A 562 -18.66 17.28 6.43
N LYS A 563 -18.45 18.42 7.09
CA LYS A 563 -18.27 19.69 6.39
C LYS A 563 -16.88 19.80 5.75
N PRO A 564 -16.76 20.46 4.58
CA PRO A 564 -15.46 20.79 4.02
C PRO A 564 -14.64 21.66 4.97
N TYR A 565 -13.34 21.42 5.00
CA TYR A 565 -12.36 22.24 5.69
C TYR A 565 -12.22 23.60 4.99
N THR A 566 -12.15 24.67 5.79
CA THR A 566 -11.71 26.01 5.37
C THR A 566 -10.74 26.54 6.43
N ARG A 567 -9.86 27.46 6.06
CA ARG A 567 -8.89 28.06 7.00
C ARG A 567 -9.60 28.74 8.18
N GLU A 568 -10.76 29.33 7.95
CA GLU A 568 -11.53 30.05 8.98
C GLU A 568 -12.26 29.10 9.93
N GLN A 569 -12.88 28.03 9.41
CA GLN A 569 -13.72 27.15 10.22
C GLN A 569 -12.96 25.95 10.80
N GLY A 570 -11.92 25.46 10.12
CA GLY A 570 -11.13 24.31 10.54
C GLY A 570 -11.94 23.04 10.80
N ALA A 571 -13.00 22.80 10.03
CA ALA A 571 -13.87 21.64 10.19
C ALA A 571 -13.07 20.32 10.04
N THR A 572 -13.06 19.50 11.09
CA THR A 572 -12.29 18.26 11.18
C THR A 572 -13.16 17.16 11.78
N MET A 573 -13.18 15.98 11.18
CA MET A 573 -13.87 14.80 11.74
C MET A 573 -12.93 14.06 12.69
N LEU A 574 -13.32 13.94 13.96
CA LEU A 574 -12.72 12.98 14.88
C LEU A 574 -13.32 11.61 14.60
N LEU A 575 -12.51 10.68 14.13
CA LEU A 575 -12.94 9.31 13.83
C LEU A 575 -12.69 8.40 15.03
N ASP A 576 -13.78 8.07 15.70
CA ASP A 576 -13.86 7.13 16.82
C ASP A 576 -15.20 6.38 16.78
N THR A 577 -15.36 5.41 17.67
CA THR A 577 -16.63 4.77 18.04
C THR A 577 -17.76 5.77 18.28
N GLN A 578 -17.43 6.97 18.79
CA GLN A 578 -18.27 8.16 18.80
C GLN A 578 -17.61 9.27 17.98
N SER A 579 -17.84 9.26 16.67
CA SER A 579 -17.25 10.24 15.77
C SER A 579 -17.96 11.60 15.87
N GLU A 580 -17.19 12.68 15.83
CA GLU A 580 -17.67 14.05 15.99
C GLU A 580 -17.06 14.99 14.95
N LEU A 581 -17.84 15.93 14.44
CA LEU A 581 -17.30 17.03 13.64
C LEU A 581 -17.00 18.21 14.57
N VAL A 582 -15.74 18.62 14.59
CA VAL A 582 -15.22 19.70 15.43
C VAL A 582 -14.61 20.81 14.56
N TYR A 583 -14.38 21.97 15.15
CA TYR A 583 -13.98 23.19 14.43
C TYR A 583 -12.80 23.85 15.14
N ASN A 584 -11.67 24.04 14.43
CA ASN A 584 -10.45 24.63 14.97
C ASN A 584 -10.02 24.02 16.34
N HIS A 585 -10.35 22.75 16.56
CA HIS A 585 -10.39 22.15 17.91
C HIS A 585 -9.06 22.18 18.66
N ASP A 586 -7.95 22.12 17.92
CA ASP A 586 -6.60 21.91 18.42
C ASP A 586 -5.70 23.11 18.09
N ALA A 587 -6.26 24.22 17.61
CA ALA A 587 -5.47 25.38 17.20
C ALA A 587 -4.66 25.96 18.37
N GLU A 588 -5.27 26.07 19.55
CA GLU A 588 -4.59 26.51 20.77
C GLU A 588 -3.51 25.52 21.20
N LEU A 589 -3.84 24.22 21.23
CA LEU A 589 -2.89 23.17 21.58
C LEU A 589 -1.66 23.17 20.66
N MET A 590 -1.88 23.20 19.35
CA MET A 590 -0.80 23.22 18.35
C MET A 590 0.07 24.46 18.50
N HIS A 591 -0.51 25.63 18.80
CA HIS A 591 0.25 26.84 19.04
C HIS A 591 1.07 26.79 20.33
N LEU A 592 0.54 26.22 21.40
CA LEU A 592 1.27 26.06 22.66
C LEU A 592 2.45 25.09 22.52
N LEU A 593 2.25 23.98 21.79
CA LEU A 593 3.27 22.95 21.60
C LEU A 593 4.37 23.38 20.62
N GLU A 594 4.02 24.09 19.54
CA GLU A 594 4.96 24.52 18.49
C GLU A 594 4.71 25.99 18.09
N PRO A 595 5.02 26.96 18.98
CA PRO A 595 4.65 28.37 18.81
C PRO A 595 5.30 29.04 17.59
N ASP A 596 6.41 28.49 17.11
CA ASP A 596 7.17 29.02 15.97
C ASP A 596 6.68 28.48 14.61
N TYR A 597 5.75 27.51 14.60
CA TYR A 597 5.23 26.93 13.36
C TYR A 597 4.06 27.76 12.80
N ILE A 598 4.23 28.32 11.60
CA ILE A 598 3.27 29.23 10.94
C ILE A 598 2.93 28.71 9.54
N TYR A 599 1.64 28.73 9.18
CA TYR A 599 1.13 28.25 7.88
C TYR A 599 -0.09 29.03 7.35
#